data_AF-A0A1R1YBI5-F1
#
_entry.id   AF-A0A1R1YBI5-F1
#
_cell.length_a   1.000
_cell.length_b   1.000
_cell.length_c   1.000
_cell.angle_alpha   90.00
_cell.angle_beta   90.00
_cell.angle_gamma   90.00
#
_symmetry.space_group_name_H-M   'P 1'
#
loop_
_entity.id
_entity.type
_entity.pdbx_description
1 polymer ?
#
loop_
_entity_poly.entity_id
_entity_poly.type
_entity_poly.pdbx_seq_one_letter_code
_entity_poly.pdbx_strand_id
1 'polypeptide(L)'
;MRASDIHRIDDIRTIRKDNSVVFVILAPKEKRQGRPIERPCKIKSHTNLMFFPVHAYDIYKARMAMIPCPRPHIKDKNLTVNHLFRYVNNSEKPLTVDSISRNIKSVSKFMVNEGEQIPKARAIGATLATNAGIPADVVITQAF
;
A
#
# COMPACT_ATOMS: atom_id res chain seq x y z
N MET A 1 3.69 4.88 -0.42
CA MET A 1 3.54 3.75 -1.37
C MET A 1 2.62 4.20 -2.50
N ARG A 2 2.92 3.94 -3.77
CA ARG A 2 2.04 4.33 -4.90
C ARG A 2 0.98 3.26 -5.16
N ALA A 3 -0.10 3.59 -5.87
CA ALA A 3 -1.12 2.62 -6.26
C ALA A 3 -0.55 1.44 -7.06
N SER A 4 0.46 1.68 -7.90
CA SER A 4 1.18 0.62 -8.63
C SER A 4 1.93 -0.34 -7.72
N ASP A 5 2.45 0.17 -6.60
CA ASP A 5 3.19 -0.63 -5.63
C ASP A 5 2.21 -1.50 -4.84
N ILE A 6 1.09 -0.92 -4.42
CA ILE A 6 -0.02 -1.63 -3.75
C ILE A 6 -0.55 -2.77 -4.61
N HIS A 7 -0.76 -2.51 -5.90
CA HIS A 7 -1.17 -3.54 -6.86
C HIS A 7 -0.16 -4.68 -6.97
N ARG A 8 1.12 -4.44 -6.69
CA ARG A 8 2.20 -5.41 -6.85
C ARG A 8 2.63 -6.07 -5.53
N ILE A 9 1.87 -5.86 -4.46
CA ILE A 9 2.08 -6.57 -3.20
C ILE A 9 1.76 -8.04 -3.44
N ASP A 10 2.74 -8.90 -3.19
CA ASP A 10 2.56 -10.34 -3.14
C ASP A 10 2.14 -10.77 -1.74
N ASP A 11 0.93 -11.29 -1.66
CA ASP A 11 0.25 -11.70 -0.44
C ASP A 11 0.89 -12.95 0.18
N ILE A 12 1.36 -13.90 -0.64
CA ILE A 12 2.03 -15.12 -0.16
C ILE A 12 3.36 -14.77 0.50
N ARG A 13 4.11 -13.82 -0.07
CA ARG A 13 5.40 -13.37 0.47
C ARG A 13 5.26 -12.28 1.52
N THR A 14 4.06 -11.82 1.83
CA THR A 14 3.83 -10.84 2.89
C THR A 14 4.12 -11.48 4.25
N ILE A 15 4.96 -10.83 5.05
CA ILE A 15 5.39 -11.35 6.36
C ILE A 15 4.60 -10.64 7.45
N ARG A 16 3.76 -11.39 8.16
CA ARG A 16 3.11 -10.94 9.39
C ARG A 16 4.01 -11.25 10.59
N LYS A 17 4.31 -10.24 11.41
CA LYS A 17 5.01 -10.34 12.72
C LYS A 17 4.21 -9.61 13.78
N ASP A 18 4.25 -9.98 15.05
CA ASP A 18 3.43 -9.46 16.17
C ASP A 18 3.04 -7.97 16.06
N ASN A 19 4.03 -7.08 15.88
CA ASN A 19 3.82 -5.63 15.82
C ASN A 19 4.08 -5.01 14.44
N SER A 20 4.13 -5.79 13.36
CA SER A 20 4.31 -5.26 12.01
C SER A 20 3.91 -6.20 10.90
N VAL A 21 3.47 -5.65 9.78
CA VAL A 21 3.32 -6.36 8.51
C VAL A 21 4.38 -5.87 7.54
N VAL A 22 5.06 -6.78 6.84
CA VAL A 22 6.00 -6.45 5.78
C VAL A 22 5.42 -6.91 4.45
N PHE A 23 4.94 -5.96 3.66
CA PHE A 23 4.48 -6.22 2.30
C PHE A 23 5.69 -6.38 1.38
N VAL A 24 5.67 -7.41 0.54
CA VAL A 24 6.70 -7.62 -0.49
C VAL A 24 6.15 -7.15 -1.83
N ILE A 25 6.72 -6.08 -2.37
CA ILE A 25 6.32 -5.51 -3.67
C ILE A 25 7.19 -6.14 -4.76
N LEU A 26 6.58 -6.90 -5.65
CA LEU A 26 7.28 -7.59 -6.74
C LEU A 26 7.45 -6.68 -7.96
N ALA A 27 8.65 -6.71 -8.54
CA ALA A 27 9.03 -5.97 -9.74
C ALA A 27 8.45 -4.53 -9.79
N PRO A 28 8.70 -3.68 -8.79
CA PRO A 28 8.24 -2.29 -8.78
C PRO A 28 8.74 -1.54 -10.03
N LYS A 29 8.09 -0.40 -10.34
CA LYS A 29 8.46 0.38 -11.54
C LYS A 29 9.88 0.95 -11.41
N GLU A 30 10.28 1.26 -10.19
CA GLU A 30 11.64 1.71 -9.86
C GLU A 30 12.62 0.54 -9.98
N LYS A 31 13.69 0.75 -10.75
CA LYS A 31 14.80 -0.18 -10.90
C LYS A 31 16.00 0.42 -10.16
N ARG A 32 16.79 -0.38 -9.44
CA ARG A 32 18.14 0.05 -9.03
C ARG A 32 19.13 -0.64 -9.96
N GLN A 33 20.03 0.14 -10.56
CA GLN A 33 21.04 -0.37 -11.52
C GLN A 33 20.43 -1.21 -12.66
N GLY A 34 19.24 -0.84 -13.15
CA GLY A 34 18.58 -1.52 -14.27
C GLY A 34 17.84 -2.82 -13.93
N ARG A 35 17.97 -3.36 -12.70
CA ARG A 35 17.30 -4.60 -12.27
C ARG A 35 16.01 -4.32 -11.49
N PRO A 36 14.91 -5.05 -11.76
CA PRO A 36 13.75 -5.07 -10.87
C PRO A 36 14.16 -5.67 -9.52
N ILE A 37 13.81 -5.00 -8.43
CA ILE A 37 14.17 -5.42 -7.07
C ILE A 37 12.90 -5.65 -6.28
N GLU A 38 12.81 -6.77 -5.58
CA GLU A 38 11.77 -6.96 -4.58
C GLU A 38 11.90 -5.88 -3.50
N ARG A 39 10.85 -5.09 -3.31
CA ARG A 39 10.86 -3.98 -2.36
C ARG A 39 10.01 -4.33 -1.15
N PRO A 40 10.60 -4.57 0.03
CA PRO A 40 9.84 -4.69 1.26
C PRO A 40 9.26 -3.32 1.68
N CYS A 41 8.03 -3.31 2.18
CA CYS A 41 7.39 -2.16 2.80
C CYS A 41 6.84 -2.58 4.16
N LYS A 42 7.49 -2.13 5.22
CA LYS A 42 7.12 -2.44 6.60
C LYS A 42 6.11 -1.42 7.13
N ILE A 43 4.99 -1.91 7.63
CA ILE A 43 4.00 -1.15 8.40
C ILE A 43 4.07 -1.63 9.84
N LYS A 44 4.30 -0.71 10.78
CA LYS A 44 4.31 -1.02 12.21
C LYS A 44 2.92 -0.87 12.81
N SER A 45 2.67 -1.60 13.87
CA SER A 45 1.55 -1.37 14.78
C SER A 45 1.59 0.03 15.37
N HIS A 46 0.42 0.46 15.82
CA HIS A 46 0.18 1.72 16.51
C HIS A 46 -0.49 1.44 17.85
N THR A 47 -0.27 2.24 18.88
CA THR A 47 -0.90 1.99 20.20
C THR A 47 -2.40 2.26 20.19
N ASN A 48 -2.84 3.26 19.43
CA ASN A 48 -4.26 3.54 19.21
C ASN A 48 -4.90 2.49 18.27
N LEU A 49 -5.91 1.78 18.80
CA LEU A 49 -6.66 0.74 18.09
C LEU A 49 -7.37 1.23 16.83
N MET A 50 -7.84 2.48 16.79
CA MET A 50 -8.45 3.08 15.60
C MET A 50 -7.47 3.22 14.43
N PHE A 51 -6.18 3.34 14.73
CA PHE A 51 -5.10 3.46 13.76
C PHE A 51 -4.22 2.22 13.76
N PHE A 52 -4.74 1.02 14.06
CA PHE A 52 -3.94 -0.19 14.21
C PHE A 52 -3.83 -0.98 12.89
N PRO A 53 -2.91 -0.62 11.97
CA PRO A 53 -2.90 -1.14 10.61
C PRO A 53 -2.62 -2.63 10.55
N VAL A 54 -1.89 -3.17 11.54
CA VAL A 54 -1.57 -4.59 11.63
C VAL A 54 -2.82 -5.41 11.90
N HIS A 55 -3.67 -4.98 12.82
CA HIS A 55 -4.95 -5.66 13.08
C HIS A 55 -5.95 -5.46 11.95
N ALA A 56 -5.98 -4.26 11.35
CA ALA A 56 -6.78 -4.02 10.15
C ALA A 56 -6.38 -4.97 9.00
N TYR A 57 -5.07 -5.23 8.83
CA TYR A 57 -4.57 -6.23 7.89
C TYR A 57 -5.05 -7.64 8.24
N ASP A 58 -4.97 -8.06 9.50
CA ASP A 58 -5.39 -9.40 9.92
C ASP A 58 -6.87 -9.65 9.63
N ILE A 59 -7.74 -8.69 9.99
CA ILE A 59 -9.18 -8.75 9.69
C ILE A 59 -9.42 -8.77 8.19
N TYR A 60 -8.73 -7.90 7.43
CA TYR A 60 -8.85 -7.86 5.98
C TYR A 60 -8.45 -9.20 5.35
N LYS A 61 -7.31 -9.77 5.77
CA LYS A 61 -6.76 -11.02 5.26
C LYS A 61 -7.72 -12.18 5.50
N ALA A 62 -8.26 -12.29 6.72
CA ALA A 62 -9.24 -13.32 7.09
C ALA A 62 -10.56 -13.21 6.30
N ARG A 63 -10.98 -12.01 5.92
CA ARG A 63 -12.25 -11.81 5.19
C ARG A 63 -12.10 -11.88 3.67
N MET A 64 -11.05 -11.29 3.12
CA MET A 64 -10.95 -10.97 1.70
C MET A 64 -9.90 -11.78 0.94
N ALA A 65 -8.88 -12.28 1.63
CA ALA A 65 -7.68 -12.81 0.98
C ALA A 65 -7.24 -14.17 1.54
N MET A 66 -8.17 -14.98 2.05
CA MET A 66 -7.88 -16.36 2.50
C MET A 66 -7.35 -17.25 1.37
N ILE A 67 -7.99 -17.20 0.20
CA ILE A 67 -7.62 -17.99 -0.98
C ILE A 67 -6.61 -17.20 -1.80
N PRO A 68 -5.52 -17.77 -2.35
CA PRO A 68 -4.60 -17.06 -3.24
C PRO A 68 -5.29 -16.43 -4.46
N CYS A 69 -4.81 -15.28 -4.92
CA CYS A 69 -5.28 -14.60 -6.13
C CYS A 69 -4.12 -14.36 -7.11
N PRO A 70 -3.58 -15.44 -7.73
CA PRO A 70 -2.44 -15.33 -8.63
C PRO A 70 -2.85 -14.70 -9.97
N ARG A 71 -2.06 -13.73 -10.44
CA ARG A 71 -2.11 -13.23 -11.83
C ARG A 71 -0.69 -13.02 -12.35
N PRO A 72 -0.45 -13.21 -13.66
CA PRO A 72 0.83 -12.83 -14.26
C PRO A 72 1.11 -11.34 -14.06
N HIS A 73 2.35 -11.01 -13.76
CA HIS A 73 2.76 -9.61 -13.64
C HIS A 73 2.59 -8.89 -14.99
N ILE A 74 2.23 -7.61 -14.93
CA ILE A 74 1.83 -6.85 -16.12
C ILE A 74 2.95 -6.74 -17.17
N LYS A 75 4.22 -6.71 -16.73
CA LYS A 75 5.39 -6.58 -17.61
C LYS A 75 6.19 -7.87 -17.83
N ASP A 76 6.06 -8.81 -16.92
CA ASP A 76 6.84 -10.04 -16.92
C ASP A 76 5.88 -11.20 -16.70
N LYS A 77 5.53 -11.92 -17.77
CA LYS A 77 4.52 -12.97 -17.70
C LYS A 77 5.02 -14.24 -16.98
N ASN A 78 6.33 -14.37 -16.78
CA ASN A 78 6.93 -15.47 -16.03
C ASN A 78 6.83 -15.24 -14.52
N LEU A 79 6.63 -13.99 -14.10
CA LEU A 79 6.42 -13.62 -12.71
C LEU A 79 4.94 -13.65 -12.38
N THR A 80 4.56 -14.37 -11.32
CA THR A 80 3.19 -14.36 -10.78
C THR A 80 3.14 -13.49 -9.53
N VAL A 81 2.11 -12.65 -9.42
CA VAL A 81 1.80 -11.87 -8.21
C VAL A 81 0.51 -12.39 -7.61
N ASN A 82 0.56 -12.77 -6.33
CA ASN A 82 -0.61 -13.10 -5.54
C ASN A 82 -1.16 -11.81 -4.95
N HIS A 83 -2.18 -11.26 -5.60
CA HIS A 83 -2.66 -9.93 -5.24
C HIS A 83 -3.39 -9.92 -3.90
N LEU A 84 -2.93 -9.06 -2.98
CA LEU A 84 -3.55 -8.86 -1.68
C LEU A 84 -4.90 -8.14 -1.79
N PHE A 85 -4.96 -7.03 -2.53
CA PHE A 85 -6.15 -6.17 -2.59
C PHE A 85 -7.12 -6.56 -3.72
N ARG A 86 -8.38 -6.80 -3.36
CA ARG A 86 -9.39 -7.42 -4.23
C ARG A 86 -10.73 -6.69 -4.21
N TYR A 87 -11.56 -6.95 -5.22
CA TYR A 87 -12.91 -6.39 -5.26
C TYR A 87 -13.79 -7.02 -4.18
N VAL A 88 -14.62 -6.21 -3.51
CA VAL A 88 -15.49 -6.67 -2.43
C VAL A 88 -16.56 -7.63 -2.94
N ASN A 89 -17.11 -7.35 -4.12
CA ASN A 89 -18.12 -8.21 -4.77
C ASN A 89 -17.53 -9.43 -5.49
N ASN A 90 -16.20 -9.50 -5.63
CA ASN A 90 -15.51 -10.64 -6.23
C ASN A 90 -14.07 -10.72 -5.70
N SER A 91 -13.90 -11.51 -4.64
CA SER A 91 -12.62 -11.73 -3.97
C SER A 91 -11.62 -12.59 -4.75
N GLU A 92 -11.98 -13.09 -5.94
CA GLU A 92 -11.05 -13.77 -6.86
C GLU A 92 -10.44 -12.78 -7.88
N LYS A 93 -10.95 -11.55 -7.92
CA LYS A 93 -10.49 -10.52 -8.83
C LYS A 93 -9.66 -9.46 -8.07
N PRO A 94 -8.40 -9.24 -8.47
CA PRO A 94 -7.60 -8.19 -7.86
C PRO A 94 -8.11 -6.81 -8.28
N LEU A 95 -7.94 -5.81 -7.42
CA LEU A 95 -8.17 -4.42 -7.79
C LEU A 95 -7.18 -3.99 -8.87
N THR A 96 -7.65 -3.21 -9.84
CA THR A 96 -6.75 -2.56 -10.80
C THR A 96 -6.01 -1.37 -10.17
N VAL A 97 -4.89 -0.95 -10.77
CA VAL A 97 -4.15 0.25 -10.35
C VAL A 97 -5.05 1.49 -10.33
N ASP A 98 -5.95 1.62 -11.31
CA ASP A 98 -6.88 2.75 -11.40
C ASP A 98 -7.94 2.69 -10.31
N SER A 99 -8.41 1.50 -9.96
CA SER A 99 -9.36 1.32 -8.86
C SER A 99 -8.72 1.65 -7.51
N ILE A 100 -7.48 1.22 -7.29
CA ILE A 100 -6.70 1.58 -6.10
C ILE A 100 -6.51 3.11 -6.05
N SER A 101 -6.14 3.72 -7.17
CA SER A 101 -5.93 5.18 -7.26
C SER A 101 -7.21 5.96 -6.97
N ARG A 102 -8.35 5.52 -7.52
CA ARG A 102 -9.67 6.10 -7.24
C ARG A 102 -10.05 5.97 -5.77
N ASN A 103 -9.83 4.79 -5.17
CA ASN A 103 -10.12 4.56 -3.75
C ASN A 103 -9.27 5.45 -2.85
N ILE A 104 -7.96 5.56 -3.11
CA ILE A 104 -7.07 6.47 -2.38
C ILE A 104 -7.59 7.91 -2.49
N LYS A 105 -7.87 8.39 -3.71
CA LYS A 105 -8.39 9.75 -3.93
C LYS A 105 -9.71 9.98 -3.18
N SER A 106 -10.62 9.00 -3.19
CA SER A 106 -11.90 9.07 -2.50
C SER A 106 -11.73 9.18 -0.99
N VAL A 107 -10.87 8.36 -0.39
CA VAL A 107 -10.59 8.42 1.06
C VAL A 107 -9.88 9.72 1.42
N SER A 108 -8.91 10.16 0.62
CA SER A 108 -8.16 11.39 0.91
C SER A 108 -9.03 12.66 0.88
N LYS A 109 -10.16 12.66 0.16
CA LYS A 109 -11.12 13.77 0.19
C LYS A 109 -11.68 14.04 1.59
N PHE A 110 -11.85 13.01 2.41
CA PHE A 110 -12.34 13.15 3.77
C PHE A 110 -11.27 13.68 4.75
N MET A 111 -10.02 13.81 4.28
CA MET A 111 -8.89 14.26 5.09
C MET A 111 -8.50 15.72 4.81
N VAL A 112 -9.19 16.39 3.88
CA VAL A 112 -8.91 17.78 3.49
C VAL A 112 -10.19 18.60 3.56
N ASN A 113 -10.06 19.89 3.87
CA ASN A 113 -11.21 20.79 3.90
C ASN A 113 -11.71 21.09 2.48
N GLU A 114 -12.97 21.52 2.37
CA GLU A 114 -13.51 21.97 1.08
C GLU A 114 -12.68 23.12 0.50
N GLY A 115 -12.32 23.01 -0.77
CA GLY A 115 -11.47 23.98 -1.48
C GLY A 115 -9.96 23.71 -1.38
N GLU A 116 -9.50 22.85 -0.47
CA GLU A 116 -8.08 22.50 -0.36
C GLU A 116 -7.65 21.47 -1.42
N GLN A 117 -6.41 21.61 -1.90
CA GLN A 117 -5.85 20.67 -2.86
C GLN A 117 -5.56 19.33 -2.18
N ILE A 118 -6.19 18.25 -2.66
CA ILE A 118 -5.92 16.89 -2.18
C ILE A 118 -4.44 16.54 -2.43
N PRO A 119 -3.65 16.25 -1.38
CA PRO A 119 -2.26 15.89 -1.56
C PRO A 119 -2.11 14.60 -2.37
N LYS A 120 -1.04 14.51 -3.18
CA LYS A 120 -0.73 13.28 -3.91
C LYS A 120 -0.47 12.15 -2.92
N ALA A 121 -0.92 10.93 -3.23
CA ALA A 121 -0.77 9.74 -2.36
C ALA A 121 0.65 9.53 -1.77
N ARG A 122 1.71 9.85 -2.54
CA ARG A 122 3.11 9.76 -2.07
C ARG A 122 3.47 10.84 -1.03
N ALA A 123 2.84 12.00 -1.12
CA ALA A 123 3.11 13.17 -0.32
C ALA A 123 2.14 13.33 0.87
N ILE A 124 0.98 12.64 0.91
CA ILE A 124 -0.03 12.81 1.96
C ILE A 124 0.57 12.86 3.36
N GLY A 125 1.36 11.85 3.74
CA GLY A 125 1.94 11.80 5.10
C GLY A 125 2.87 12.97 5.39
N ALA A 126 3.72 13.35 4.42
CA ALA A 126 4.64 14.46 4.59
C ALA A 126 3.91 15.82 4.62
N THR A 127 3.00 16.05 3.68
CA THR A 127 2.21 17.29 3.60
C THR A 127 1.35 17.48 4.85
N LEU A 128 0.68 16.44 5.33
CA LEU A 128 -0.12 16.54 6.56
C LEU A 128 0.75 16.84 7.78
N ALA A 129 1.92 16.19 7.90
CA ALA A 129 2.85 16.46 8.99
C ALA A 129 3.37 17.92 8.94
N THR A 130 3.75 18.41 7.75
CA THR A 130 4.16 19.81 7.57
C THR A 130 3.03 20.78 7.92
N ASN A 131 1.79 20.52 7.48
CA ASN A 131 0.63 21.36 7.82
C ASN A 131 0.31 21.35 9.32
N ALA A 132 0.62 20.27 10.03
CA ALA A 132 0.51 20.18 11.48
C ALA A 132 1.68 20.84 12.23
N GLY A 133 2.58 21.52 11.53
CA GLY A 133 3.74 22.22 12.12
C GLY A 133 4.91 21.30 12.47
N ILE A 134 4.93 20.05 11.99
CA ILE A 134 6.06 19.15 12.24
C ILE A 134 7.29 19.64 11.45
N PRO A 135 8.44 19.83 12.10
CA PRO A 135 9.68 20.27 11.45
C PRO A 135 10.10 19.37 10.28
N ALA A 136 10.57 19.96 9.19
CA ALA A 136 10.86 19.25 7.94
C ALA A 136 11.93 18.16 8.12
N ASP A 137 12.91 18.36 8.99
CA ASP A 137 13.94 17.39 9.39
C ASP A 137 13.36 16.14 10.07
N VAL A 138 12.21 16.27 10.74
CA VAL A 138 11.45 15.16 11.34
C VAL A 138 10.52 14.50 10.32
N VAL A 139 9.98 15.27 9.36
CA VAL A 139 9.08 14.78 8.30
C VAL A 139 9.82 13.96 7.23
N ILE A 140 11.13 14.18 7.04
CA ILE A 140 11.93 13.41 6.07
C ILE A 140 12.14 11.98 6.59
N THR A 141 11.20 11.10 6.25
CA THR A 141 11.47 9.68 6.04
C THR A 141 11.00 9.28 4.64
N GLN A 142 11.63 9.84 3.61
CA GLN A 142 11.78 9.10 2.36
C GLN A 142 13.19 8.51 2.34
N ALA A 143 13.39 7.47 3.16
CA ALA A 143 14.53 6.59 2.99
C ALA A 143 14.53 6.07 1.53
N PHE A 144 15.68 6.28 0.88
CA PHE A 144 16.00 6.00 -0.52
C PHE A 144 15.69 4.56 -0.97
#